data_AF-A0A6I6AJR2-F1
#
_entry.id   AF-A0A6I6AJR2-F1
#
_cell.length_a   1.000
_cell.length_b   1.000
_cell.length_c   1.000
_cell.angle_alpha   90.00
_cell.angle_beta   90.00
_cell.angle_gamma   90.00
#
_symmetry.space_group_name_H-M   'P 1'
#
loop_
_entity.id
_entity.type
_entity.pdbx_description
1 polymer ?
#
loop_
_entity_poly.entity_id
_entity_poly.type
_entity_poly.pdbx_seq_one_letter_code
_entity_poly.pdbx_strand_id
1 'polypeptide(L)' 'MVRAASQQTSKAVPVGEIEPDKLYSLEAFKKASGLKDWALRSARKGGLKMHQAGNRKFVKGSDFIEYLESLGSKTA' A
#
# COMPACT_ATOMS: atom_id res chain seq x y z
N MET A 1 -6.30 -30.49 10.36
CA MET A 1 -6.54 -29.03 10.38
C MET A 1 -6.23 -28.48 8.99
N VAL A 2 -7.23 -28.31 8.13
CA VAL A 2 -7.05 -27.90 6.72
C VAL A 2 -7.18 -26.37 6.66
N ARG A 3 -6.08 -25.68 6.36
CA ARG A 3 -6.06 -24.20 6.25
C ARG A 3 -6.65 -23.83 4.89
N ALA A 4 -7.84 -23.23 4.90
CA ALA A 4 -8.47 -22.72 3.69
C ALA A 4 -7.58 -21.64 3.07
N ALA A 5 -7.01 -21.93 1.89
CA ALA A 5 -6.41 -20.92 1.04
C ALA A 5 -7.55 -20.02 0.55
N SER A 6 -7.70 -18.82 1.13
CA SER A 6 -8.62 -17.83 0.60
C SER A 6 -8.08 -17.40 -0.76
N GLN A 7 -8.67 -17.95 -1.82
CA GLN A 7 -8.52 -17.42 -3.16
C GLN A 7 -9.13 -16.01 -3.15
N GLN A 8 -8.30 -14.99 -2.93
CA GLN A 8 -8.68 -13.62 -3.19
C GLN A 8 -8.82 -13.51 -4.70
N THR A 9 -10.07 -13.66 -5.16
CA THR A 9 -10.48 -13.27 -6.50
C THR A 9 -10.02 -11.83 -6.70
N SER A 10 -9.08 -11.63 -7.61
CA SER A 10 -8.48 -10.33 -7.88
C SER A 10 -9.50 -9.45 -8.60
N LYS A 11 -10.48 -8.93 -7.85
CA LYS A 11 -11.26 -7.78 -8.30
C LYS A 11 -10.25 -6.66 -8.48
N ALA A 12 -10.09 -6.22 -9.73
CA ALA A 12 -9.15 -5.15 -10.08
C ALA A 12 -9.41 -3.97 -9.14
N VAL A 13 -8.38 -3.53 -8.44
CA VAL A 13 -8.50 -2.39 -7.53
C VAL A 13 -8.80 -1.16 -8.41
N PRO A 14 -9.94 -0.48 -8.20
CA PRO A 14 -10.25 0.72 -8.95
C PRO A 14 -9.19 1.79 -8.66
N VAL A 15 -8.78 2.51 -9.70
CA VAL A 15 -7.81 3.60 -9.58
C VAL A 15 -8.40 4.66 -8.65
N GLY A 16 -7.64 5.06 -7.62
CA GLY A 16 -8.06 6.04 -6.62
C GLY A 16 -8.57 5.45 -5.30
N GLU A 17 -8.71 4.13 -5.17
CA GLU A 17 -9.17 3.49 -3.94
C GLU A 17 -8.06 2.66 -3.28
N ILE A 18 -7.81 2.91 -1.98
CA ILE A 18 -6.89 2.12 -1.16
C ILE A 18 -7.70 1.45 -0.05
N GLU A 19 -7.77 0.13 -0.10
CA GLU A 19 -8.44 -0.69 0.91
C GLU A 19 -7.45 -1.04 2.04
N PRO A 20 -7.80 -0.81 3.31
CA PRO A 20 -6.88 -0.94 4.45
C PRO A 20 -6.35 -2.37 4.64
N ASP A 21 -7.18 -3.37 4.38
CA ASP A 21 -6.87 -4.78 4.63
C ASP A 21 -6.11 -5.45 3.48
N LYS A 22 -5.96 -4.78 2.34
CA LYS A 22 -5.27 -5.33 1.18
C LYS A 22 -3.77 -5.08 1.23
N LEU A 23 -3.02 -6.09 0.81
CA LEU A 23 -1.59 -6.00 0.57
C LEU A 23 -1.34 -5.80 -0.93
N TYR A 24 -0.71 -4.69 -1.28
CA TYR A 24 -0.46 -4.29 -2.66
C TYR A 24 0.98 -4.59 -3.03
N SER A 25 1.22 -5.14 -4.23
CA SER A 25 2.53 -5.01 -4.87
C SER A 25 2.82 -3.55 -5.19
N LEU A 26 4.08 -3.15 -5.36
CA LEU A 26 4.39 -1.76 -5.73
C LEU A 26 3.68 -1.31 -7.01
N GLU A 27 3.50 -2.19 -8.00
CA GLU A 27 2.81 -1.84 -9.24
C GLU A 27 1.33 -1.61 -9.02
N ALA A 28 0.65 -2.50 -8.28
CA ALA A 28 -0.76 -2.36 -7.96
C ALA A 28 -0.99 -1.12 -7.06
N PHE A 29 -0.10 -0.89 -6.10
CA PHE A 29 -0.15 0.26 -5.21
C PHE A 29 -0.02 1.57 -5.99
N LYS A 30 0.91 1.66 -6.95
CA LYS A 30 1.07 2.85 -7.81
C LYS A 30 -0.18 3.12 -8.65
N LYS A 31 -0.82 2.08 -9.18
CA LYS A 31 -2.09 2.21 -9.91
C LYS A 31 -3.24 2.66 -9.01
N ALA A 32 -3.35 2.08 -7.81
CA ALA A 32 -4.41 2.39 -6.86
C ALA A 32 -4.27 3.79 -6.25
N SER A 33 -3.07 4.15 -5.79
CA SER A 33 -2.80 5.45 -5.15
C SER A 33 -2.62 6.61 -6.12
N GLY A 34 -2.33 6.33 -7.40
CA GLY A 34 -1.92 7.34 -8.38
C GLY A 34 -0.50 7.88 -8.18
N LEU A 35 0.25 7.40 -7.18
CA LEU A 35 1.61 7.86 -6.92
C LEU A 35 2.59 7.37 -8.01
N LYS A 36 3.41 8.30 -8.51
CA LYS A 36 4.55 8.00 -9.37
C LYS A 36 5.80 7.66 -8.56
N ASP A 37 6.83 7.14 -9.22
CA ASP A 37 8.04 6.65 -8.55
C ASP A 37 8.74 7.70 -7.67
N TRP A 38 8.76 8.97 -8.11
CA TRP A 38 9.35 10.05 -7.30
C TRP A 38 8.58 10.24 -5.98
N ALA A 39 7.25 10.35 -6.04
CA ALA A 39 6.41 10.53 -4.87
C ALA A 39 6.48 9.33 -3.92
N LEU A 40 6.54 8.11 -4.47
CA LEU A 40 6.71 6.89 -3.67
C LEU A 40 8.06 6.84 -2.94
N ARG A 41 9.15 7.26 -3.60
CA ARG A 41 10.46 7.37 -2.95
C ARG A 41 10.45 8.42 -1.84
N SER A 42 9.79 9.55 -2.06
CA SER A 42 9.62 10.60 -1.05
C SER A 42 8.79 10.10 0.13
N ALA A 43 7.66 9.43 -0.11
CA ALA A 43 6.83 8.84 0.95
C ALA A 43 7.60 7.80 1.77
N ARG A 44 8.41 6.96 1.12
CA ARG A 44 9.30 6.01 1.81
C ARG A 44 10.31 6.74 2.71
N LYS A 45 10.91 7.83 2.23
CA LYS A 45 11.81 8.65 3.07
C LYS A 45 11.06 9.34 4.21
N GLY A 46 9.79 9.66 4.01
CA GLY A 46 8.89 10.27 4.98
C GLY A 46 8.32 9.31 6.03
N GLY A 47 8.64 8.01 5.96
CA GLY A 47 8.21 7.03 6.96
C GLY A 47 7.11 6.06 6.51
N LEU A 48 6.72 6.05 5.23
CA LEU A 48 5.81 5.03 4.71
C LEU A 48 6.40 3.63 4.90
N LYS A 49 5.71 2.80 5.70
CA LYS A 49 6.11 1.40 5.95
C LYS A 49 5.97 0.59 4.66
N MET A 50 6.99 -0.21 4.38
CA MET A 50 7.06 -1.07 3.20
C MET A 50 7.45 -2.48 3.64
N HIS A 51 6.74 -3.47 3.12
CA HIS A 51 7.00 -4.88 3.40
C HIS A 51 7.82 -5.48 2.28
N GLN A 52 8.74 -6.38 2.62
CA GLN A 52 9.56 -7.08 1.64
C GLN A 52 9.39 -8.59 1.78
N ALA A 53 9.17 -9.27 0.64
CA ALA A 53 9.22 -10.72 0.56
C ALA A 53 10.09 -11.11 -0.64
N GLY A 54 11.25 -11.70 -0.36
CA GLY A 54 12.28 -11.95 -1.36
C GLY A 54 12.74 -10.67 -2.06
N ASN A 55 12.72 -10.66 -3.40
CA ASN A 55 13.09 -9.50 -4.22
C ASN A 55 11.90 -8.58 -4.58
N ARG A 56 10.76 -8.71 -3.89
CA ARG A 56 9.57 -7.89 -4.14
C ARG A 56 9.19 -7.09 -2.91
N LYS A 57 8.67 -5.88 -3.16
CA LYS A 57 8.18 -4.97 -2.13
C LYS A 57 6.68 -4.81 -2.25
N PHE A 58 6.07 -4.57 -1.09
CA PHE A 58 4.64 -4.47 -0.91
C PHE A 58 4.30 -3.33 0.05
N VAL A 59 3.08 -2.82 -0.06
CA VAL A 59 2.52 -1.82 0.84
C VAL A 59 1.17 -2.32 1.30
N LYS A 60 0.93 -2.34 2.61
CA LYS A 60 -0.39 -2.62 3.14
C LYS A 60 -1.21 -1.34 3.11
N GLY A 61 -2.48 -1.39 2.70
CA GLY A 61 -3.32 -0.20 2.60
C GLY A 61 -3.39 0.58 3.91
N SER A 62 -3.52 -0.13 5.05
CA SER A 62 -3.53 0.47 6.38
C SER A 62 -2.28 1.31 6.68
N ASP A 63 -1.10 0.86 6.25
CA ASP A 63 0.15 1.58 6.51
C ASP A 63 0.25 2.87 5.72
N PHE A 64 -0.34 2.89 4.52
CA PHE A 64 -0.41 4.09 3.71
C PHE A 64 -1.40 5.10 4.29
N ILE A 65 -2.55 4.63 4.80
CA ILE A 65 -3.53 5.47 5.49
C ILE A 65 -2.91 6.08 6.75
N GLU A 66 -2.27 5.27 7.60
CA GLU A 66 -1.55 5.73 8.80
C GLU A 66 -0.48 6.77 8.45
N TYR A 67 0.24 6.56 7.33
CA TYR A 67 1.20 7.54 6.83
C TYR A 67 0.52 8.87 6.45
N LEU A 68 -0.60 8.85 5.73
CA LEU A 68 -1.34 10.07 5.36
C LEU A 68 -1.87 10.81 6.59
N GLU A 69 -2.42 10.08 7.57
CA GLU A 69 -2.89 10.64 8.83
C GLU A 69 -1.73 11.30 9.62
N SER A 70 -0.55 10.68 9.62
CA SER A 70 0.65 11.24 10.26
C SER A 70 1.12 12.55 9.62
N LEU A 71 0.92 12.72 8.30
CA LEU A 71 1.24 13.99 7.61
C LEU A 71 0.26 15.08 7.98
N GLY A 72 -1.04 14.75 8.05
CA GLY A 72 -2.09 15.70 8.44
C GLY A 72 -1.88 16.24 9.85
N SER A 73 -1.50 15.36 10.80
CA SER A 73 -1.20 15.75 12.18
C SER A 73 0.07 16.61 12.31
N LYS A 74 1.03 16.51 11.37
CA LYS A 74 2.30 17.26 11.44
C LYS A 74 2.19 18.70 10.93
N THR A 75 1.08 19.03 10.28
CA THR A 75 0.84 20.32 9.64
C THR A 75 -0.22 21.15 10.40
N ALA A 76 -0.77 20.62 11.50
CA ALA A 76 -1.74 21.27 12.38
C ALA A 76 -1.07 21.93 13.60
#